data_AF-A0A7Z9YW11-F1
#
_entry.id   AF-A0A7Z9YW11-F1
#
_cell.length_a   1.000
_cell.length_b   1.000
_cell.length_c   1.000
_cell.angle_alpha   90.00
_cell.angle_beta   90.00
_cell.angle_gamma   90.00
#
_symmetry.space_group_name_H-M   'P 1'
#
loop_
_entity.id
_entity.type
_entity.pdbx_description
1 polymer ?
#
loop_
_entity_poly.entity_id
_entity_poly.type
_entity_poly.pdbx_seq_one_letter_code
_entity_poly.pdbx_strand_id
1 'polypeptide(L)'
;MQRYYYHQCKQSVAHTERSKWEKISIVGYTSAGGFLSQKLTLLEHGIDIERDCILEESPENKQENVIFSVYTGDVDAGFVRESALNKAESFVPASALKVMEGTAWLPNWALSISKNMPQEDRVKLTQAIKELQAGNSVLEALKIKEFRLAHDEEYDVVRKAAGLEASMTE
;
A
#
# COMPACT_ATOMS: atom_id res chain seq x y z
N MET A 1 0.89 5.76 8.23
CA MET A 1 -0.44 6.18 8.71
C MET A 1 -1.37 6.16 7.50
N GLN A 2 -2.52 5.49 7.62
CA GLN A 2 -3.80 5.56 6.88
C GLN A 2 -3.87 5.42 5.31
N ARG A 3 -5.09 5.07 4.84
CA ARG A 3 -5.45 4.15 3.72
C ARG A 3 -6.61 4.73 2.88
N TYR A 4 -6.63 4.69 1.52
CA TYR A 4 -7.81 5.08 0.69
C TYR A 4 -7.84 4.53 -0.77
N TYR A 5 -9.03 4.33 -1.38
CA TYR A 5 -9.25 4.16 -2.85
C TYR A 5 -10.06 5.23 -3.52
N TYR A 6 -9.90 5.36 -4.84
CA TYR A 6 -10.47 6.42 -5.64
C TYR A 6 -11.45 5.99 -6.72
N HIS A 7 -12.48 6.83 -6.92
CA HIS A 7 -13.34 6.88 -8.09
C HIS A 7 -13.39 8.32 -8.66
N GLN A 8 -13.66 8.49 -9.95
CA GLN A 8 -13.84 9.81 -10.58
C GLN A 8 -15.18 10.45 -10.13
N CYS A 9 -15.16 11.72 -9.75
CA CYS A 9 -16.37 12.52 -9.54
C CYS A 9 -16.74 13.23 -10.84
N LYS A 10 -17.67 12.68 -11.63
CA LYS A 10 -18.32 13.48 -12.68
C LYS A 10 -19.27 14.45 -12.01
N GLN A 11 -19.00 15.76 -12.12
CA GLN A 11 -19.93 16.77 -11.68
C GLN A 11 -21.29 16.62 -12.40
N SER A 12 -22.34 16.76 -11.59
CA SER A 12 -23.74 17.00 -11.92
C SER A 12 -24.55 15.89 -12.63
N VAL A 13 -25.51 15.36 -11.86
CA VAL A 13 -26.76 14.67 -12.25
C VAL A 13 -26.69 13.17 -12.59
N ALA A 14 -27.30 12.39 -11.68
CA ALA A 14 -27.95 11.08 -11.84
C ALA A 14 -27.12 9.83 -12.21
N HIS A 15 -26.74 9.08 -11.18
CA HIS A 15 -26.82 7.60 -11.03
C HIS A 15 -26.13 7.29 -9.69
N THR A 16 -26.81 7.21 -8.54
CA THR A 16 -27.56 6.02 -8.12
C THR A 16 -27.12 4.77 -8.91
N GLU A 17 -26.29 3.92 -8.29
CA GLU A 17 -25.87 2.60 -8.80
C GLU A 17 -24.80 2.56 -9.90
N ARG A 18 -23.53 2.42 -9.51
CA ARG A 18 -22.54 1.66 -10.31
C ARG A 18 -21.97 0.57 -9.41
N SER A 19 -22.51 -0.65 -9.55
CA SER A 19 -22.33 -1.76 -8.61
C SER A 19 -21.19 -2.73 -8.96
N LYS A 20 -20.39 -2.46 -10.01
CA LYS A 20 -19.16 -3.20 -10.31
C LYS A 20 -18.10 -2.31 -10.94
N TRP A 21 -16.89 -2.30 -10.39
CA TRP A 21 -15.70 -1.80 -11.09
C TRP A 21 -15.29 -2.86 -12.11
N GLU A 22 -15.13 -2.48 -13.37
CA GLU A 22 -14.68 -3.42 -14.40
C GLU A 22 -13.16 -3.35 -14.54
N LYS A 23 -12.59 -2.13 -14.55
CA LYS A 23 -11.15 -1.90 -14.65
C LYS A 23 -10.59 -1.16 -13.46
N ILE A 24 -9.53 -1.70 -12.88
CA ILE A 24 -8.84 -1.12 -11.73
C ILE A 24 -7.37 -0.97 -12.04
N SER A 25 -6.83 0.24 -11.90
CA SER A 25 -5.39 0.46 -11.94
C SER A 25 -4.78 0.22 -10.55
N ILE A 26 -3.70 -0.56 -10.52
CA ILE A 26 -2.96 -0.91 -9.31
C ILE A 26 -1.52 -0.46 -9.44
N VAL A 27 -0.84 -0.21 -8.32
CA VAL A 27 0.59 0.12 -8.36
C VAL A 27 1.41 -1.07 -8.85
N GLY A 28 1.05 -2.27 -8.38
CA GLY A 28 1.62 -3.53 -8.82
C GLY A 28 1.23 -4.66 -7.88
N TYR A 29 1.28 -5.92 -8.34
CA TYR A 29 0.77 -7.07 -7.59
C TYR A 29 1.48 -7.35 -6.27
N THR A 30 2.71 -6.85 -6.09
CA THR A 30 3.49 -6.99 -4.85
C THR A 30 3.41 -5.75 -3.95
N SER A 31 2.67 -4.72 -4.37
CA SER A 31 2.58 -3.46 -3.65
C SER A 31 1.70 -3.59 -2.42
N ALA A 32 2.31 -3.52 -1.23
CA ALA A 32 1.57 -3.59 0.03
C ALA A 32 0.44 -2.54 0.13
N GLY A 33 0.72 -1.29 -0.26
CA GLY A 33 -0.24 -0.18 -0.15
C GLY A 33 -0.85 0.28 -1.46
N GLY A 34 -0.58 -0.40 -2.57
CA GLY A 34 -1.20 -0.14 -3.87
C GLY A 34 -1.82 -1.39 -4.50
N PHE A 35 -1.92 -2.47 -3.74
CA PHE A 35 -2.64 -3.69 -4.11
C PHE A 35 -3.04 -4.57 -2.91
N LEU A 36 -2.09 -5.04 -2.10
CA LEU A 36 -2.35 -6.12 -1.12
C LEU A 36 -3.30 -5.73 0.02
N SER A 37 -3.14 -4.53 0.58
CA SER A 37 -4.06 -4.02 1.61
C SER A 37 -5.49 -3.88 1.07
N GLN A 38 -5.58 -3.50 -0.21
CA GLN A 38 -6.81 -3.33 -0.99
C GLN A 38 -7.54 -4.65 -1.15
N LYS A 39 -6.82 -5.61 -1.72
CA LYS A 39 -7.26 -6.97 -1.96
C LYS A 39 -7.80 -7.60 -0.69
N LEU A 40 -7.04 -7.51 0.41
CA LEU A 40 -7.45 -8.09 1.69
C LEU A 40 -8.78 -7.51 2.20
N THR A 41 -8.94 -6.19 2.11
CA THR A 41 -10.17 -5.51 2.56
C THR A 41 -11.38 -5.94 1.73
N LEU A 42 -11.20 -5.98 0.41
CA LEU A 42 -12.29 -6.35 -0.50
C LEU A 42 -12.66 -7.83 -0.35
N LEU A 43 -11.68 -8.70 -0.13
CA LEU A 43 -11.92 -10.12 0.19
C LEU A 43 -12.70 -10.28 1.50
N GLU A 44 -12.42 -9.48 2.53
CA GLU A 44 -13.20 -9.46 3.78
C GLU A 44 -14.66 -9.02 3.56
N HIS A 45 -14.92 -8.23 2.51
CA HIS A 45 -16.26 -7.86 2.05
C HIS A 45 -16.84 -8.82 1.00
N GLY A 46 -16.20 -9.97 0.76
CA GLY A 46 -16.67 -10.99 -0.19
C GLY A 46 -16.45 -10.65 -1.67
N ILE A 47 -15.63 -9.64 -1.97
CA ILE A 47 -15.28 -9.21 -3.32
C ILE A 47 -13.89 -9.74 -3.66
N ASP A 48 -13.80 -10.58 -4.69
CA ASP A 48 -12.54 -11.14 -5.17
C ASP A 48 -12.12 -10.40 -6.43
N ILE A 49 -11.40 -9.29 -6.26
CA ILE A 49 -11.02 -8.40 -7.36
C ILE A 49 -10.18 -9.05 -8.45
N GLU A 50 -9.43 -10.11 -8.16
CA GLU A 50 -8.61 -10.82 -9.16
C GLU A 50 -9.48 -11.69 -10.06
N ARG A 51 -10.64 -12.12 -9.56
CA ARG A 51 -11.65 -12.87 -10.32
C ARG A 51 -12.69 -11.96 -10.96
N ASP A 52 -13.08 -10.91 -10.25
CA ASP A 52 -14.27 -10.11 -10.55
C ASP A 52 -13.96 -8.83 -11.36
N CYS A 53 -12.68 -8.44 -11.49
CA CYS A 53 -12.24 -7.22 -12.18
C CYS A 53 -11.03 -7.46 -13.11
N ILE A 54 -10.82 -6.54 -14.05
CA ILE A 54 -9.59 -6.43 -14.85
C ILE A 54 -8.62 -5.52 -14.09
N LEU A 55 -7.42 -6.02 -13.80
CA LEU A 55 -6.37 -5.30 -13.09
C LEU A 55 -5.28 -4.85 -14.07
N GLU A 56 -4.92 -3.56 -14.02
CA GLU A 56 -3.87 -2.97 -14.84
C GLU A 56 -2.76 -2.40 -13.94
N GLU A 57 -1.53 -2.91 -14.06
CA GLU A 57 -0.39 -2.34 -13.34
C GLU A 57 -0.01 -0.97 -13.92
N SER A 58 0.14 0.01 -13.04
CA SER A 58 0.56 1.35 -13.43
C SER A 58 1.96 1.34 -14.03
N PRO A 59 2.23 2.16 -15.06
CA PRO A 59 3.58 2.32 -15.57
C PRO A 59 4.57 2.67 -14.45
N GLU A 60 5.71 1.98 -14.44
CA GLU A 60 6.80 2.16 -13.45
C GLU A 60 6.40 1.93 -11.98
N ASN A 61 5.27 1.28 -11.72
CA ASN A 61 4.75 1.07 -10.36
C ASN A 61 4.62 2.39 -9.56
N LYS A 62 4.16 3.45 -10.23
CA LYS A 62 3.99 4.79 -9.64
C LYS A 62 2.53 5.04 -9.25
N GLN A 63 2.32 5.48 -8.01
CA GLN A 63 0.99 5.76 -7.50
C GLN A 63 0.35 6.97 -8.20
N GLU A 64 1.17 7.93 -8.62
CA GLU A 64 0.74 9.09 -9.38
C GLU A 64 0.10 8.66 -10.70
N ASN A 65 0.65 7.65 -11.37
CA ASN A 65 0.09 7.12 -12.62
C ASN A 65 -1.26 6.44 -12.41
N VAL A 66 -1.44 5.70 -11.30
CA VAL A 66 -2.75 5.16 -10.91
C VAL A 66 -3.78 6.28 -10.76
N ILE A 67 -3.41 7.37 -10.08
CA ILE A 67 -4.29 8.52 -9.86
C ILE A 67 -4.65 9.19 -11.18
N PHE A 68 -3.68 9.36 -12.08
CA PHE A 68 -3.93 9.92 -13.40
C PHE A 68 -4.89 9.07 -14.22
N SER A 69 -4.73 7.74 -14.25
CA SER A 69 -5.64 6.85 -15.00
C SER A 69 -7.08 6.91 -14.50
N VAL A 70 -7.31 7.10 -13.19
CA VAL A 70 -8.66 7.32 -12.65
C VAL A 70 -9.18 8.70 -13.06
N TYR A 71 -8.31 9.72 -13.00
CA TYR A 71 -8.68 11.09 -13.32
C TYR A 71 -9.05 11.27 -14.81
N THR A 72 -8.30 10.65 -15.72
CA THR A 72 -8.57 10.64 -17.17
C THR A 72 -9.78 9.77 -17.54
N GLY A 73 -10.16 8.83 -16.65
CA GLY A 73 -11.24 7.88 -16.88
C GLY A 73 -10.83 6.66 -17.69
N ASP A 74 -9.53 6.37 -17.79
CA ASP A 74 -9.00 5.17 -18.43
C ASP A 74 -9.39 3.90 -17.65
N VAL A 75 -9.53 4.03 -16.32
CA VAL A 75 -10.00 2.98 -15.40
C VAL A 75 -11.12 3.48 -14.51
N ASP A 76 -11.92 2.55 -13.96
CA ASP A 76 -13.01 2.89 -13.06
C ASP A 76 -12.52 3.22 -11.64
N ALA A 77 -11.46 2.56 -11.17
CA ALA A 77 -10.93 2.74 -9.83
C ALA A 77 -9.41 2.61 -9.78
N GLY A 78 -8.81 3.16 -8.72
CA GLY A 78 -7.37 3.17 -8.53
C GLY A 78 -6.96 2.84 -7.11
N PHE A 79 -5.92 2.01 -6.99
CA PHE A 79 -5.38 1.53 -5.72
C PHE A 79 -4.09 2.24 -5.31
N VAL A 80 -4.16 3.07 -4.26
CA VAL A 80 -3.05 3.91 -3.81
C VAL A 80 -3.00 4.07 -2.29
N ARG A 81 -1.90 4.62 -1.79
CA ARG A 81 -1.70 5.05 -0.41
C ARG A 81 -2.18 6.48 -0.24
N GLU A 82 -2.55 6.82 0.99
CA GLU A 82 -2.96 8.18 1.35
C GLU A 82 -1.92 9.23 0.96
N SER A 83 -0.64 8.96 1.23
CA SER A 83 0.45 9.89 0.94
C SER A 83 0.63 10.22 -0.54
N ALA A 84 0.14 9.38 -1.45
CA ALA A 84 0.23 9.66 -2.89
C ALA A 84 -0.78 10.75 -3.33
N LEU A 85 -1.81 10.97 -2.53
CA LEU A 85 -2.91 11.90 -2.82
C LEU A 85 -2.45 13.32 -2.59
N ASN A 86 -1.82 13.54 -1.44
CA ASN A 86 -1.17 14.80 -1.11
C ASN A 86 -0.11 15.19 -2.17
N LYS A 87 0.53 14.21 -2.83
CA LYS A 87 1.46 14.48 -3.93
C LYS A 87 0.75 14.80 -5.24
N ALA A 88 -0.41 14.20 -5.49
CA ALA A 88 -1.17 14.38 -6.71
C ALA A 88 -2.00 15.68 -6.72
N GLU A 89 -2.26 16.31 -5.57
CA GLU A 89 -2.96 17.59 -5.46
C GLU A 89 -2.36 18.71 -6.32
N SER A 90 -1.05 18.64 -6.61
CA SER A 90 -0.37 19.59 -7.50
C SER A 90 -0.72 19.41 -8.98
N PHE A 91 -1.33 18.28 -9.36
CA PHE A 91 -1.62 17.92 -10.75
C PHE A 91 -3.09 17.58 -11.00
N VAL A 92 -3.82 17.13 -9.98
CA VAL A 92 -5.22 16.71 -10.06
C VAL A 92 -6.03 17.42 -8.97
N PRO A 93 -7.14 18.11 -9.31
CA PRO A 93 -7.99 18.73 -8.31
C PRO A 93 -8.60 17.67 -7.38
N ALA A 94 -8.52 17.88 -6.07
CA ALA A 94 -9.09 16.96 -5.08
C ALA A 94 -10.60 16.70 -5.29
N SER A 95 -11.34 17.67 -5.82
CA SER A 95 -12.76 17.53 -6.14
C SER A 95 -13.07 16.58 -7.31
N ALA A 96 -12.08 16.27 -8.16
CA ALA A 96 -12.24 15.35 -9.28
C ALA A 96 -12.19 13.88 -8.85
N LEU A 97 -11.74 13.62 -7.62
CA LEU A 97 -11.47 12.30 -7.09
C LEU A 97 -12.25 12.10 -5.80
N LYS A 98 -12.93 10.95 -5.70
CA LYS A 98 -13.67 10.58 -4.49
C LYS A 98 -12.99 9.40 -3.82
N VAL A 99 -12.63 9.60 -2.56
CA VAL A 99 -12.22 8.52 -1.66
C VAL A 99 -13.42 7.62 -1.33
N MET A 100 -13.30 6.32 -1.58
CA MET A 100 -14.35 5.33 -1.32
C MET A 100 -14.27 4.73 0.07
N GLU A 101 -13.11 4.15 0.41
CA GLU A 101 -12.93 3.42 1.66
C GLU A 101 -11.44 3.33 2.04
N GLY A 102 -11.17 3.26 3.35
CA GLY A 102 -9.85 2.93 3.89
C GLY A 102 -9.71 1.43 4.18
N THR A 103 -8.53 0.87 3.94
CA THR A 103 -8.34 -0.58 3.77
C THR A 103 -7.81 -1.32 4.97
N ALA A 104 -7.11 -2.45 4.83
CA ALA A 104 -6.56 -3.21 5.94
C ALA A 104 -5.16 -2.70 6.31
N TRP A 105 -4.66 -3.03 7.51
CA TRP A 105 -3.41 -2.48 8.02
C TRP A 105 -2.38 -3.52 7.71
N LEU A 106 -1.32 -3.10 7.04
CA LEU A 106 -0.16 -3.94 6.82
C LEU A 106 1.02 -3.33 7.58
N PRO A 107 1.92 -4.17 8.11
CA PRO A 107 3.13 -3.69 8.75
C PRO A 107 3.95 -2.83 7.80
N ASN A 108 4.70 -1.89 8.39
CA ASN A 108 5.67 -1.08 7.65
C ASN A 108 6.85 -1.94 7.15
N TRP A 109 7.70 -1.33 6.32
CA TRP A 109 8.90 -1.98 5.79
C TRP A 109 9.78 -2.57 6.89
N ALA A 110 10.22 -3.80 6.67
CA ALA A 110 11.20 -4.48 7.51
C ALA A 110 12.61 -4.08 7.08
N LEU A 111 13.46 -3.76 8.06
CA LEU A 111 14.90 -3.76 7.86
C LEU A 111 15.41 -5.17 8.18
N SER A 112 15.77 -5.92 7.15
CA SER A 112 16.14 -7.34 7.27
C SER A 112 17.63 -7.56 7.07
N ILE A 113 18.17 -8.54 7.79
CA ILE A 113 19.58 -8.94 7.70
C ILE A 113 19.65 -10.30 6.99
N SER A 114 20.63 -10.49 6.10
CA SER A 114 20.82 -11.77 5.42
C SER A 114 21.01 -12.92 6.43
N LYS A 115 20.41 -14.08 6.14
CA LYS A 115 20.61 -15.32 6.92
C LYS A 115 22.09 -15.73 6.96
N ASN A 116 22.85 -15.38 5.92
CA ASN A 116 24.26 -15.75 5.76
C ASN A 116 25.25 -14.72 6.33
N MET A 117 24.77 -13.64 6.97
CA MET A 117 25.67 -12.66 7.59
C MET A 117 26.40 -13.27 8.80
N PRO A 118 27.73 -13.05 8.95
CA PRO A 118 28.47 -13.51 10.12
C PRO A 118 27.83 -13.02 11.43
N GLN A 119 27.84 -13.89 12.45
CA GLN A 119 27.17 -13.60 13.72
C GLN A 119 27.71 -12.34 14.40
N GLU A 120 29.03 -12.11 14.31
CA GLU A 120 29.66 -10.91 14.87
C GLU A 120 29.12 -9.62 14.23
N ASP A 121 28.98 -9.60 12.90
CA ASP A 121 28.46 -8.44 12.17
C ASP A 121 26.96 -8.23 12.45
N ARG A 122 26.19 -9.32 12.56
CA ARG A 122 24.77 -9.27 12.93
C ARG A 122 24.58 -8.59 14.29
N VAL A 123 25.40 -8.95 15.28
CA VAL A 123 25.34 -8.35 16.63
C VAL A 123 25.70 -6.87 16.57
N LYS A 124 26.79 -6.49 15.88
CA LYS A 124 27.21 -5.09 15.73
C LYS A 124 26.13 -4.24 15.06
N LEU A 125 25.57 -4.70 13.94
CA LEU A 125 24.55 -3.97 13.19
C LEU A 125 23.24 -3.84 13.98
N THR A 126 22.80 -4.91 14.65
CA THR A 126 21.60 -4.87 15.50
C THR A 126 21.77 -3.89 16.66
N GLN A 127 22.96 -3.87 17.29
CA GLN A 127 23.26 -2.95 18.38
C GLN A 127 23.28 -1.49 17.88
N ALA A 128 23.94 -1.23 16.75
CA ALA A 128 23.98 0.11 16.16
C ALA A 128 22.58 0.67 15.84
N ILE A 129 21.67 -0.18 15.33
CA ILE A 129 20.27 0.23 15.07
C ILE A 129 19.53 0.53 16.37
N LYS A 130 19.72 -0.29 17.42
CA LYS A 130 19.07 -0.11 18.73
C LYS A 130 19.52 1.16 19.45
N GLU A 131 20.74 1.61 19.20
CA GLU A 131 21.30 2.83 19.81
C GLU A 131 20.82 4.12 19.14
N LEU A 132 20.12 4.04 18.00
CA LEU A 132 19.52 5.22 17.36
C LEU A 132 18.39 5.79 18.23
N GLN A 133 18.57 7.03 18.68
CA GLN A 133 17.58 7.78 19.47
C GLN A 133 16.90 8.86 18.64
N ALA A 134 15.70 9.27 19.06
CA ALA A 134 14.97 10.37 18.44
C ALA A 134 15.82 11.64 18.34
N GLY A 135 15.77 12.32 17.18
CA GLY A 135 16.64 13.47 16.87
C GLY A 135 17.99 13.08 16.24
N ASN A 136 18.27 11.79 16.04
CA ASN A 136 19.39 11.35 15.21
C ASN A 136 19.11 11.66 13.73
N SER A 137 20.09 12.23 13.03
CA SER A 137 19.97 12.63 11.62
C SER A 137 19.57 11.49 10.68
N VAL A 138 19.93 10.24 11.00
CA VAL A 138 19.51 9.05 10.25
C VAL A 138 18.00 8.85 10.34
N LEU A 139 17.43 8.95 11.55
CA LEU A 139 15.99 8.79 11.76
C LEU A 139 15.19 9.95 11.13
N GLU A 140 15.73 11.17 11.19
CA GLU A 140 15.15 12.35 10.53
C GLU A 140 15.14 12.20 9.00
N ALA A 141 16.25 11.76 8.41
CA ALA A 141 16.35 11.50 6.98
C ALA A 141 15.34 10.42 6.52
N LEU A 142 15.13 9.40 7.34
CA LEU A 142 14.14 8.34 7.12
C LEU A 142 12.70 8.78 7.46
N LYS A 143 12.52 9.95 8.09
CA LYS A 143 11.23 10.47 8.57
C LYS A 143 10.50 9.50 9.52
N ILE A 144 11.26 8.81 10.37
CA ILE A 144 10.74 7.93 11.43
C ILE A 144 11.22 8.39 12.80
N LYS A 145 10.50 7.99 13.86
CA LYS A 145 10.86 8.35 15.23
C LYS A 145 11.83 7.36 15.88
N GLU A 146 11.68 6.09 15.54
CA GLU A 146 12.43 4.98 16.12
C GLU A 146 12.31 3.73 15.22
N PHE A 147 13.19 2.76 15.45
CA PHE A 147 13.00 1.40 14.98
C PHE A 147 12.36 0.55 16.09
N ARG A 148 11.41 -0.31 15.71
CA ARG A 148 10.83 -1.31 16.60
C ARG A 148 11.33 -2.69 16.16
N LEU A 149 11.63 -3.56 17.12
CA LEU A 149 11.88 -4.97 16.83
C LEU A 149 10.64 -5.57 16.14
N ALA A 150 10.84 -6.20 15.00
CA ALA A 150 9.80 -6.85 14.22
C ALA A 150 9.95 -8.37 14.29
N HIS A 151 8.83 -9.08 14.36
CA HIS A 151 8.79 -10.55 14.35
C HIS A 151 8.17 -11.04 13.04
N ASP A 152 8.57 -12.22 12.57
CA ASP A 152 8.17 -12.72 11.25
C ASP A 152 6.65 -12.94 11.13
N GLU A 153 6.02 -13.37 12.22
CA GLU A 153 4.57 -13.57 12.36
C GLU A 153 3.76 -12.26 12.17
N GLU A 154 4.35 -11.09 12.46
CA GLU A 154 3.69 -9.80 12.25
C GLU A 154 3.42 -9.53 10.75
N TYR A 155 4.10 -10.25 9.86
CA TYR A 155 3.95 -10.17 8.40
C TYR A 155 3.00 -11.23 7.82
N ASP A 156 2.38 -12.09 8.63
CA ASP A 156 1.44 -13.12 8.13
C ASP A 156 0.22 -12.54 7.42
N VAL A 157 -0.23 -11.35 7.83
CA VAL A 157 -1.30 -10.61 7.12
C VAL A 157 -0.91 -10.27 5.68
N VAL A 158 0.39 -9.99 5.44
CA VAL A 158 0.91 -9.73 4.09
C VAL A 158 0.97 -11.03 3.30
N ARG A 159 1.41 -12.14 3.92
CA ARG A 159 1.43 -13.48 3.30
C ARG A 159 0.02 -13.89 2.86
N LYS A 160 -0.96 -13.76 3.76
CA LYS A 160 -2.38 -14.01 3.45
C LYS A 160 -2.86 -13.19 2.26
N ALA A 161 -2.58 -11.88 2.25
CA ALA A 161 -2.98 -11.00 1.15
C ALA A 161 -2.32 -11.38 -0.19
N ALA A 162 -1.07 -11.87 -0.14
CA ALA A 162 -0.32 -12.35 -1.30
C ALA A 162 -0.68 -13.79 -1.72
N GLY A 163 -1.58 -14.48 -1.00
CA GLY A 163 -1.91 -15.89 -1.26
C GLY A 163 -0.81 -16.88 -0.87
N LEU A 164 0.05 -16.50 0.08
CA LEU A 164 1.14 -17.32 0.62
C LEU A 164 0.75 -17.93 1.99
N GLU A 165 1.38 -19.05 2.34
CA GLU A 165 1.23 -19.67 3.65
C GLU A 165 1.81 -18.80 4.77
N ALA A 166 1.23 -18.85 5.96
CA ALA A 166 1.74 -18.16 7.14
C ALA A 166 3.12 -18.70 7.57
N SER A 167 3.86 -17.91 8.34
CA SER A 167 5.13 -18.35 8.91
C SER A 167 4.94 -19.59 9.79
N MET A 168 5.84 -20.58 9.67
CA MET A 168 5.94 -21.67 10.64
C MET A 168 6.66 -21.10 11.86
N THR A 169 6.03 -21.17 13.04
CA THR A 169 6.68 -20.85 14.32
C THR A 169 7.85 -21.82 14.54
N GLU A 170 9.08 -21.32 14.49
CA GLU A 170 10.29 -22.01 14.99
C GLU A 170 10.52 -21.71 16.47
#